data_AF-A0A0J7KD29-F1
#
_entry.id   AF-A0A0J7KD29-F1
#
_cell.length_a   1.000
_cell.length_b   1.000
_cell.length_c   1.000
_cell.angle_alpha   90.00
_cell.angle_beta   90.00
_cell.angle_gamma   90.00
#
_symmetry.space_group_name_H-M   'P 1'
#
loop_
_entity.id
_entity.type
_entity.pdbx_description
1 polymer ?
#
loop_
_entity_poly.entity_id
_entity_poly.type
_entity_poly.pdbx_seq_one_letter_code
_entity_poly.pdbx_strand_id
1 'polypeptide(L)'
;MKVTKAGLTRIESFMNNIDQDTSDIEELKLRLNKLEELWKSLIDIQIDLSVLDENMTDEQLEQDLEMYEEKYIKSKLVGERILKARVRPAVVNNDLDQAVGVTYNLRR
;
A
#
# COMPACT_ATOMS: atom_id res chain seq x y z
N MET A 1 10.45 16.89 -12.32
CA MET A 1 9.58 15.71 -12.58
C MET A 1 10.32 14.36 -12.68
N LYS A 2 11.43 14.21 -13.45
CA LYS A 2 12.08 12.89 -13.66
C LYS A 2 12.47 12.15 -12.37
N VAL A 3 12.96 12.87 -11.36
CA VAL A 3 13.35 12.32 -10.05
C VAL A 3 12.14 11.77 -9.30
N THR A 4 11.03 12.53 -9.24
CA THR A 4 9.78 12.13 -8.59
C THR A 4 9.19 10.88 -9.23
N LYS A 5 9.11 10.85 -10.58
CA LYS A 5 8.65 9.68 -11.34
C LYS A 5 9.50 8.44 -11.05
N ALA A 6 10.82 8.57 -11.11
CA ALA A 6 11.72 7.45 -10.82
C ALA A 6 11.61 6.96 -9.36
N GLY A 7 11.31 7.86 -8.42
CA GLY A 7 11.02 7.51 -7.04
C GLY A 7 9.74 6.68 -6.89
N LEU A 8 8.64 7.12 -7.53
CA LEU A 8 7.37 6.40 -7.53
C LEU A 8 7.52 5.00 -8.14
N THR A 9 8.19 4.87 -9.28
CA THR A 9 8.46 3.56 -9.91
C THR A 9 9.29 2.63 -9.02
N ARG A 10 10.27 3.17 -8.27
CA ARG A 10 11.06 2.38 -7.32
C ARG A 10 10.23 1.87 -6.15
N ILE A 11 9.31 2.70 -5.63
CA ILE A 11 8.39 2.27 -4.56
C ILE A 11 7.39 1.25 -5.08
N GLU A 12 6.81 1.48 -6.26
CA GLU A 12 5.92 0.51 -6.93
C GLU A 12 6.61 -0.85 -7.10
N SER A 13 7.85 -0.84 -7.60
CA SER A 13 8.65 -2.05 -7.75
C SER A 13 8.91 -2.74 -6.42
N PHE A 14 9.18 -1.98 -5.35
CA PHE A 14 9.31 -2.55 -4.02
C PHE A 14 8.00 -3.19 -3.54
N MET A 15 6.86 -2.48 -3.67
CA MET A 15 5.55 -2.98 -3.24
C MET A 15 5.12 -4.24 -4.00
N ASN A 16 5.51 -4.37 -5.27
CA ASN A 16 5.20 -5.55 -6.07
C ASN A 16 6.06 -6.77 -5.71
N ASN A 17 7.23 -6.57 -5.10
CA ASN A 17 8.18 -7.64 -4.77
C ASN A 17 8.35 -7.88 -3.26
N ILE A 18 7.59 -7.16 -2.43
CA ILE A 18 7.69 -7.26 -0.98
C ILE A 18 7.18 -8.63 -0.52
N ASP A 19 8.00 -9.34 0.25
CA ASP A 19 7.57 -10.55 0.94
C ASP A 19 6.87 -10.16 2.24
N GLN A 20 5.56 -10.40 2.30
CA GLN A 20 4.72 -9.97 3.42
C GLN A 20 5.14 -10.62 4.74
N ASP A 21 5.80 -11.79 4.71
CA ASP A 21 6.12 -12.62 5.88
C ASP A 21 7.54 -12.41 6.42
N THR A 22 8.42 -11.79 5.65
CA THR A 22 9.82 -11.54 6.06
C THR A 22 10.22 -10.06 6.05
N SER A 23 9.42 -9.19 5.44
CA SER A 23 9.81 -7.78 5.28
C SER A 23 9.86 -6.99 6.58
N ASP A 24 10.86 -6.11 6.67
CA ASP A 24 11.04 -5.17 7.77
C ASP A 24 9.90 -4.13 7.76
N ILE A 25 9.18 -4.07 8.88
CA ILE A 25 8.04 -3.19 9.11
C ILE A 25 8.46 -1.72 9.15
N GLU A 26 9.63 -1.41 9.70
CA GLU A 26 10.12 -0.03 9.78
C GLU A 26 10.57 0.46 8.40
N GLU A 27 11.21 -0.41 7.60
CA GLU A 27 11.52 -0.08 6.19
C GLU A 27 10.23 0.20 5.41
N LEU A 28 9.19 -0.64 5.58
CA LEU A 28 7.90 -0.44 4.92
C LEU A 28 7.25 0.89 5.31
N LYS A 29 7.26 1.25 6.60
CA LYS A 29 6.76 2.56 7.07
C LYS A 29 7.53 3.72 6.44
N LEU A 30 8.86 3.66 6.43
CA LEU A 30 9.70 4.69 5.81
C LEU A 30 9.40 4.85 4.32
N ARG A 31 9.20 3.74 3.60
CA ARG A 31 8.85 3.76 2.18
C ARG A 31 7.45 4.29 1.93
N LEU A 32 6.47 4.00 2.80
CA LEU A 32 5.13 4.58 2.71
C LEU A 32 5.12 6.08 2.99
N ASN A 33 5.88 6.56 3.97
CA ASN A 33 6.06 8.00 4.18
C ASN A 33 6.71 8.65 2.95
N LYS A 34 7.72 7.98 2.35
CA LYS A 34 8.35 8.49 1.14
C LYS A 34 7.39 8.52 -0.05
N LEU A 35 6.49 7.55 -0.16
CA LEU A 35 5.45 7.51 -1.18
C LEU A 35 4.53 8.74 -1.08
N GLU A 36 4.11 9.10 0.13
CA GLU A 36 3.29 10.30 0.37
C GLU A 36 4.02 11.59 0.00
N GLU A 37 5.29 11.72 0.36
CA GLU A 37 6.12 12.87 -0.03
C GLU A 37 6.23 13.00 -1.55
N LEU A 38 6.49 11.88 -2.25
CA LEU A 38 6.62 11.87 -3.70
C LEU A 38 5.29 12.17 -4.40
N TRP A 39 4.17 11.72 -3.82
CA TRP A 39 2.83 12.05 -4.33
C TRP A 39 2.54 13.55 -4.23
N LYS A 40 2.78 14.16 -3.05
CA LYS A 40 2.64 15.62 -2.87
C LYS A 40 3.53 16.40 -3.83
N SER A 41 4.80 16.01 -3.93
CA SER A 41 5.74 16.64 -4.86
C SER A 41 5.32 16.50 -6.32
N LEU A 42 4.65 15.41 -6.71
CA LEU A 42 4.14 15.25 -8.06
C LEU A 42 3.00 16.25 -8.33
N ILE A 43 2.03 16.35 -7.42
CA ILE A 43 0.92 17.29 -7.52
C ILE A 43 1.45 18.73 -7.62
N ASP A 44 2.35 19.12 -6.71
CA ASP A 44 2.92 20.48 -6.69
C ASP A 44 3.61 20.82 -8.02
N ILE A 45 4.45 19.91 -8.53
CA ILE A 45 5.14 20.11 -9.81
C ILE A 45 4.13 20.21 -10.96
N GLN A 46 3.06 19.42 -10.94
CA GLN A 46 2.08 19.41 -12.02
C GLN A 46 1.23 20.70 -12.02
N ILE A 47 0.87 21.22 -10.84
CA ILE A 47 0.23 22.53 -10.68
C ILE A 47 1.18 23.65 -11.15
N ASP A 48 2.44 23.62 -10.76
CA ASP A 48 3.42 24.62 -11.21
C ASP A 48 3.57 24.61 -12.73
N LEU A 49 3.53 23.43 -13.36
CA LEU A 49 3.57 23.29 -14.81
C LEU A 49 2.29 23.80 -15.49
N SER A 50 1.11 23.55 -14.89
CA SER A 50 -0.16 24.02 -15.46
C SER A 50 -0.26 25.55 -15.48
N VAL A 51 0.32 26.21 -14.48
CA VAL A 51 0.40 27.67 -14.43
C VAL A 51 1.32 28.23 -15.52
N LEU A 52 2.34 27.47 -15.94
CA LEU A 52 3.31 27.89 -16.95
C LEU A 52 2.89 27.57 -18.38
N ASP A 53 1.97 26.63 -18.59
CA ASP A 53 1.46 26.25 -19.91
C ASP A 53 0.03 26.77 -20.13
N GLU A 54 -0.07 27.93 -20.79
CA GLU A 54 -1.34 28.59 -21.12
C GLU A 54 -2.28 27.74 -22.01
N ASN A 55 -1.77 26.68 -22.65
CA ASN A 55 -2.57 25.79 -23.49
C ASN A 55 -3.02 24.51 -22.79
N MET A 56 -2.52 24.25 -21.58
CA MET A 56 -2.87 23.07 -20.82
C MET A 56 -4.25 23.25 -20.20
N THR A 57 -5.19 22.37 -20.55
CA THR A 57 -6.53 22.42 -19.96
C THR A 57 -6.56 21.69 -18.63
N ASP A 58 -7.54 22.04 -17.78
CA ASP A 58 -7.78 21.35 -16.52
C ASP A 58 -8.07 19.85 -16.75
N GLU A 59 -8.75 19.47 -17.84
CA GLU A 59 -8.99 18.06 -18.16
C GLU A 59 -7.71 17.29 -18.51
N GLN A 60 -6.75 17.94 -19.18
CA GLN A 60 -5.45 17.32 -19.47
C GLN A 60 -4.64 17.13 -18.19
N LEU A 61 -4.69 18.13 -17.29
CA LEU A 61 -4.08 18.05 -15.97
C LEU A 61 -4.65 16.88 -15.15
N GLU A 62 -5.98 16.75 -15.12
CA GLU A 62 -6.66 15.65 -14.41
C GLU A 62 -6.32 14.28 -14.99
N GLN A 63 -6.35 14.11 -16.32
CA GLN A 63 -5.98 12.85 -16.97
C GLN A 63 -4.54 12.43 -16.66
N ASP A 64 -3.61 13.38 -16.68
CA ASP A 64 -2.21 13.12 -16.32
C ASP A 64 -2.09 12.65 -14.87
N LEU A 65 -2.84 13.25 -13.95
CA LEU A 65 -2.81 12.92 -12.53
C LEU A 65 -3.48 11.57 -12.22
N GLU A 66 -4.59 11.24 -12.90
CA GLU A 66 -5.38 10.01 -12.66
C GLU A 66 -4.50 8.75 -12.77
N MET A 67 -3.65 8.66 -13.81
CA MET A 67 -2.74 7.53 -13.98
C MET A 67 -1.76 7.37 -12.81
N TYR A 68 -1.23 8.47 -12.25
CA TYR A 68 -0.32 8.39 -11.11
C TYR A 68 -1.07 8.18 -9.80
N GLU A 69 -2.29 8.71 -9.68
CA GLU A 69 -3.17 8.51 -8.53
C GLU A 69 -3.48 7.03 -8.33
N GLU A 70 -3.85 6.32 -9.40
CA GLU A 70 -4.14 4.89 -9.32
C GLU A 70 -2.93 4.09 -8.80
N LYS A 71 -1.72 4.42 -9.29
CA LYS A 71 -0.47 3.80 -8.83
C LYS A 71 -0.16 4.11 -7.36
N TYR A 72 -0.38 5.36 -6.96
CA TYR A 72 -0.24 5.78 -5.57
C TYR A 72 -1.20 5.02 -4.66
N ILE A 73 -2.50 5.01 -4.98
CA ILE A 73 -3.55 4.35 -4.21
C ILE A 73 -3.23 2.86 -4.07
N LYS A 74 -2.89 2.18 -5.17
CA LYS A 74 -2.56 0.75 -5.15
C LYS A 74 -1.37 0.46 -4.24
N SER A 75 -0.28 1.20 -4.38
CA SER A 75 0.93 1.02 -3.57
C SER A 75 0.69 1.31 -2.09
N LYS A 76 -0.07 2.36 -1.79
CA LYS A 76 -0.44 2.74 -0.42
C LYS A 76 -1.31 1.66 0.22
N LEU A 77 -2.33 1.16 -0.48
CA LEU A 77 -3.21 0.10 0.02
C LEU A 77 -2.46 -1.19 0.32
N VAL A 78 -1.52 -1.60 -0.54
CA VAL A 78 -0.70 -2.80 -0.31
C VAL A 78 0.11 -2.66 0.97
N GLY A 79 0.87 -1.57 1.13
CA GLY A 79 1.68 -1.37 2.32
C GLY A 79 0.84 -1.25 3.61
N GLU A 80 -0.27 -0.52 3.58
CA GLU A 80 -1.18 -0.41 4.73
C GLU A 80 -1.80 -1.76 5.13
N ARG A 81 -2.10 -2.64 4.17
CA ARG A 81 -2.58 -4.00 4.45
C ARG A 81 -1.52 -4.85 5.13
N ILE A 82 -0.28 -4.79 4.65
CA ILE A 82 0.85 -5.52 5.24
C ILE A 82 1.11 -5.04 6.68
N LEU A 83 1.13 -3.73 6.90
CA LEU A 83 1.25 -3.16 8.25
C LEU A 83 0.12 -3.65 9.18
N LYS A 84 -1.13 -3.61 8.73
CA LYS A 84 -2.27 -4.07 9.53
C LYS A 84 -2.22 -5.57 9.84
N ALA A 85 -1.81 -6.39 8.88
CA ALA A 85 -1.67 -7.84 9.05
C ALA A 85 -0.60 -8.20 10.10
N ARG A 86 0.47 -7.41 10.17
CA ARG A 86 1.62 -7.65 11.07
C ARG A 86 1.49 -6.98 12.44
N VAL A 87 0.73 -5.89 12.54
CA VAL A 87 0.49 -5.18 13.82
C VAL A 87 -0.68 -5.78 14.60
N ARG A 88 -1.62 -6.49 13.94
CA ARG A 88 -2.56 -7.36 14.67
C ARG A 88 -1.78 -8.57 15.19
N PRO A 89 -1.73 -8.83 16.51
CA PRO A 89 -1.19 -10.09 16.98
C PRO A 89 -2.00 -11.22 16.34
N ALA A 90 -1.34 -12.35 16.10
CA ALA A 90 -1.98 -13.62 15.79
C ALA A 90 -2.98 -13.98 16.90
N VAL A 91 -4.19 -13.42 16.84
CA VAL A 91 -5.29 -13.80 17.70
C VAL A 91 -5.90 -15.04 17.06
N VAL A 92 -5.40 -16.18 17.55
CA VAL A 92 -6.01 -17.52 17.56
C VAL A 92 -5.94 -18.31 16.25
N ASN A 93 -4.75 -18.83 15.93
CA ASN A 93 -4.66 -20.22 15.47
C ASN A 93 -4.35 -21.07 16.70
N ASN A 94 -5.39 -21.32 17.50
CA ASN A 94 -5.35 -22.38 18.50
C ASN A 94 -6.08 -23.57 17.90
N ASP A 95 -5.43 -24.23 16.94
CA ASP A 95 -5.64 -25.65 16.70
C ASP A 95 -5.15 -26.40 17.94
N LEU A 96 -5.97 -26.37 19.01
CA LEU A 96 -5.99 -27.45 19.99
C LEU A 96 -6.86 -28.55 19.39
N ASP A 97 -6.21 -29.33 18.54
CA ASP A 97 -6.15 -30.78 18.65
C ASP A 97 -7.37 -31.45 19.32
N GLN A 98 -8.22 -31.98 18.45
CA GLN A 98 -8.75 -33.35 18.47
C GLN A 98 -9.19 -33.97 19.82
N ALA A 99 -10.49 -34.32 19.82
CA ALA A 99 -11.05 -35.60 20.24
C ALA A 99 -10.86 -36.08 21.70
N VAL A 100 -11.98 -36.18 22.44
CA VAL A 100 -12.57 -37.43 22.97
C VAL A 100 -13.71 -37.04 23.92
N GLY A 101 -14.92 -37.54 23.65
CA GLY A 101 -16.04 -37.43 24.59
C GLY A 101 -17.42 -37.43 23.96
N VAL A 102 -17.68 -38.31 22.98
CA VAL A 102 -19.05 -38.68 22.64
C VAL A 102 -19.68 -39.29 23.89
N THR A 103 -20.53 -38.53 24.59
CA THR A 103 -21.34 -39.06 25.68
C THR A 103 -22.44 -39.95 25.09
N TYR A 104 -22.10 -41.19 24.78
CA TYR A 104 -23.06 -42.28 24.83
C TYR A 104 -23.27 -42.62 26.30
N ASN A 105 -24.40 -42.22 26.87
CA ASN A 105 -24.96 -42.90 28.03
C ASN A 105 -26.35 -43.42 27.64
N LEU A 106 -26.34 -44.63 27.07
CA LEU A 106 -27.47 -45.54 27.08
C LEU A 106 -27.59 -46.15 28.49
N ARG A 107 -28.78 -46.00 29.08
CA ARG A 107 -29.50 -46.93 29.97
C ARG A 107 -28.79 -47.46 31.23
N ARG A 108 -29.39 -47.14 32.38
CA ARG A 108 -29.89 -48.17 33.31
C ARG A 108 -31.21 -47.74 33.93
#